data_AF-A0A1R3HXA3-F1
#
_entry.id   AF-A0A1R3HXA3-F1
#
_cell.length_a   1.000
_cell.length_b   1.000
_cell.length_c   1.000
_cell.angle_alpha   90.00
_cell.angle_beta   90.00
_cell.angle_gamma   90.00
#
_symmetry.space_group_name_H-M   'P 1'
#
loop_
_entity.id
_entity.type
_entity.pdbx_description
1 polymer ?
#
loop_
_entity_poly.entity_id
_entity_poly.type
_entity_poly.pdbx_seq_one_letter_code
_entity_poly.pdbx_strand_id
1 'polypeptide(L)'
;MAVDGAPLLSSHGESDGNEVEKPVSLVKEFGYESKRLWHIAGPAIFTSICQYSLGALTQTFAGQVSELDLAAVSVENSVIAGLAFGVMAEDVGGLYAKIMGRLPNPLIPVDAISICMNINGWDAMIAIGFNAAISVRVSNELGAGNAWRAKFSVLVVSITSVAIGLVCMILVFSTKDYFPYLFTNSAAVAEETTKLSILLGFTVLLNSLQPVLSGVAVGAGWQALVAYINIGCYYVVGLPAGILLGFTFGFGVMGIWSGMIGGIVLQTLILVAITALTNWNKEADEAESRVKRWGGSAGEH
;
A
#
# COMPACT_ATOMS: atom_id res chain seq x y z
N MET A 1 28.51 7.54 75.00
CA MET A 1 27.37 7.20 74.11
C MET A 1 27.81 7.55 72.67
N ALA A 2 27.85 6.67 71.67
CA ALA A 2 27.42 5.25 71.55
C ALA A 2 25.93 5.03 71.91
N VAL A 3 25.06 4.37 71.14
CA VAL A 3 25.19 3.29 70.14
C VAL A 3 24.16 3.57 69.02
N ASP A 4 24.41 3.43 67.72
CA ASP A 4 25.61 3.06 66.94
C ASP A 4 25.65 3.93 65.64
N GLY A 5 26.10 3.60 64.42
CA GLY A 5 26.74 2.42 63.80
C GLY A 5 26.81 2.57 62.26
N ALA A 6 27.44 1.64 61.54
CA ALA A 6 27.54 1.64 60.06
C ALA A 6 27.83 0.22 59.51
N PRO A 7 28.24 0.09 58.24
CA PRO A 7 27.44 0.12 57.00
C PRO A 7 27.11 -1.32 56.53
N LEU A 8 26.72 -1.55 55.26
CA LEU A 8 27.07 -2.79 54.54
C LEU A 8 26.82 -2.69 53.01
N LEU A 9 27.72 -3.30 52.24
CA LEU A 9 27.61 -3.64 50.82
C LEU A 9 27.75 -5.17 50.69
N SER A 10 27.37 -5.73 49.53
CA SER A 10 27.26 -7.18 49.21
C SER A 10 25.99 -7.85 49.79
N SER A 11 25.37 -8.84 49.13
CA SER A 11 25.93 -9.86 48.24
C SER A 11 25.29 -9.99 46.85
N HIS A 12 26.02 -10.60 45.90
CA HIS A 12 25.41 -11.28 44.74
C HIS A 12 24.61 -12.51 45.21
N GLY A 13 23.63 -12.92 44.40
CA GLY A 13 22.79 -14.08 44.65
C GLY A 13 21.71 -14.22 43.58
N GLU A 14 22.07 -14.83 42.44
CA GLU A 14 21.12 -15.19 41.38
C GLU A 14 20.20 -16.33 41.82
N SER A 15 18.92 -16.28 41.42
CA SER A 15 18.28 -17.43 40.75
C SER A 15 17.02 -17.00 40.00
N ASP A 16 16.83 -17.62 38.83
CA ASP A 16 15.75 -17.36 37.87
C ASP A 16 14.33 -17.23 38.47
N GLY A 17 13.71 -16.06 38.22
CA GLY A 17 12.26 -15.91 38.16
C GLY A 17 11.86 -15.63 36.70
N ASN A 18 11.54 -16.67 35.94
CA ASN A 18 11.22 -16.56 34.51
C ASN A 18 9.78 -16.04 34.29
N GLU A 19 9.53 -14.79 34.71
CA GLU A 19 8.25 -14.12 34.56
C GLU A 19 7.99 -13.78 33.09
N VAL A 20 7.21 -14.65 32.45
CA VAL A 20 6.67 -14.39 31.10
C VAL A 20 5.71 -13.21 31.17
N GLU A 21 6.22 -11.99 30.95
CA GLU A 21 5.42 -10.78 30.80
C GLU A 21 4.42 -10.96 29.64
N LYS A 22 3.15 -11.11 30.02
CA LYS A 22 2.07 -11.63 29.17
C LYS A 22 1.37 -10.50 28.38
N PRO A 23 0.65 -10.82 27.28
CA PRO A 23 0.33 -9.91 26.16
C PRO A 23 -0.38 -8.57 26.44
N VAL A 24 -0.73 -8.26 27.69
CA VAL A 24 -1.24 -6.94 28.10
C VAL A 24 -0.24 -5.82 27.84
N SER A 25 1.08 -6.08 27.87
CA SER A 25 2.11 -5.13 27.43
C SER A 25 2.00 -4.86 25.92
N LEU A 26 2.14 -5.89 25.10
CA LEU A 26 2.12 -5.82 23.63
C LEU A 26 0.83 -5.19 23.08
N VAL A 27 -0.34 -5.47 23.68
CA VAL A 27 -1.61 -4.84 23.28
C VAL A 27 -1.63 -3.33 23.60
N LYS A 28 -1.03 -2.89 24.71
CA LYS A 28 -0.88 -1.46 25.03
C LYS A 28 0.10 -0.78 24.08
N GLU A 29 1.22 -1.43 23.76
CA GLU A 29 2.22 -0.93 22.80
C GLU A 29 1.62 -0.82 21.40
N PHE A 30 0.89 -1.84 20.94
CA PHE A 30 0.16 -1.82 19.66
C PHE A 30 -0.83 -0.66 19.62
N GLY A 31 -1.62 -0.45 20.69
CA GLY A 31 -2.56 0.67 20.78
C GLY A 31 -1.87 2.04 20.78
N TYR A 32 -0.72 2.17 21.43
CA TYR A 32 0.07 3.40 21.46
C TYR A 32 0.70 3.71 20.09
N GLU A 33 1.30 2.72 19.43
CA GLU A 33 1.91 2.89 18.11
C GLU A 33 0.85 3.07 17.01
N SER A 34 -0.26 2.35 17.07
CA SER A 34 -1.41 2.55 16.18
C SER A 34 -1.96 3.97 16.32
N LYS A 35 -2.08 4.51 17.55
CA LYS A 35 -2.47 5.91 17.76
C LYS A 35 -1.48 6.92 17.15
N ARG A 36 -0.17 6.64 17.20
CA ARG A 36 0.86 7.47 16.53
C ARG A 36 0.72 7.41 15.01
N LEU A 37 0.58 6.22 14.43
CA LEU A 37 0.37 6.00 13.00
C LEU A 37 -0.89 6.74 12.51
N TRP A 38 -2.03 6.57 13.19
CA TRP A 38 -3.30 7.23 12.85
C TRP A 38 -3.25 8.75 12.97
N HIS A 39 -2.41 9.33 13.83
CA HIS A 39 -2.25 10.78 13.93
C HIS A 39 -1.60 11.38 12.67
N ILE A 40 -0.82 10.61 11.92
CA ILE A 40 -0.23 11.01 10.63
C ILE A 40 -1.13 10.54 9.46
N ALA A 41 -1.56 9.27 9.49
CA ALA A 41 -2.34 8.65 8.43
C ALA A 41 -3.73 9.27 8.30
N GLY A 42 -4.47 9.49 9.39
CA GLY A 42 -5.85 9.98 9.35
C GLY A 42 -6.04 11.27 8.54
N PRO A 43 -5.28 12.35 8.82
CA PRO A 43 -5.33 13.58 8.04
C PRO A 43 -4.90 13.41 6.57
N ALA A 44 -3.91 12.56 6.30
CA ALA A 44 -3.44 12.26 4.94
C ALA A 44 -4.52 11.51 4.13
N ILE A 45 -5.04 10.40 4.67
CA ILE A 45 -6.14 9.61 4.09
C ILE A 45 -7.35 10.50 3.80
N PHE A 46 -7.77 11.34 4.77
CA PHE A 46 -8.89 12.25 4.59
C PHE A 46 -8.65 13.24 3.43
N THR A 47 -7.47 13.86 3.39
CA THR A 47 -7.12 14.82 2.33
C THR A 47 -7.10 14.16 0.96
N SER A 48 -6.45 12.99 0.84
CA SER A 48 -6.37 12.21 -0.40
C SER A 48 -7.75 11.72 -0.87
N ILE A 49 -8.60 11.21 0.01
CA ILE A 49 -9.98 10.81 -0.32
C ILE A 49 -10.80 12.02 -0.80
N CYS A 50 -10.71 13.17 -0.12
CA CYS A 50 -11.44 14.38 -0.55
C CYS A 50 -10.97 14.88 -1.92
N GLN A 51 -9.67 14.85 -2.20
CA GLN A 51 -9.10 15.22 -3.50
C GLN A 51 -9.56 14.26 -4.61
N TYR A 52 -9.40 12.94 -4.41
CA TYR A 52 -9.80 11.94 -5.41
C TYR A 52 -11.31 11.95 -5.67
N SER A 53 -12.13 12.13 -4.62
CA SER A 53 -13.59 12.12 -4.75
C SER A 53 -14.14 13.22 -5.67
N LEU A 54 -13.45 14.36 -5.79
CA LEU A 54 -13.85 15.42 -6.72
C LEU A 54 -13.72 14.97 -8.19
N GLY A 55 -12.62 14.30 -8.53
CA GLY A 55 -12.42 13.67 -9.84
C GLY A 55 -13.36 12.48 -10.06
N ALA A 56 -13.48 11.59 -9.07
CA ALA A 56 -14.31 10.40 -9.14
C ALA A 56 -15.79 10.73 -9.38
N LEU A 57 -16.37 11.71 -8.66
CA LEU A 57 -17.75 12.16 -8.87
C LEU A 57 -17.95 12.78 -10.26
N THR A 58 -16.97 13.54 -10.74
CA THR A 58 -17.01 14.11 -12.10
C THR A 58 -17.06 12.99 -13.15
N GLN A 59 -16.27 11.93 -12.97
CA GLN A 59 -16.29 10.73 -13.81
C GLN A 59 -17.63 9.97 -13.73
N THR A 60 -18.22 9.81 -12.53
CA THR A 60 -19.55 9.19 -12.38
C THR A 60 -20.64 9.97 -13.13
N PHE A 61 -20.64 11.30 -13.05
CA PHE A 61 -21.61 12.11 -13.80
C PHE A 61 -21.36 12.04 -15.32
N ALA A 62 -20.10 12.00 -15.78
CA ALA A 62 -19.77 11.79 -17.19
C ALA A 62 -20.32 10.46 -17.73
N GLY A 63 -20.17 9.35 -16.97
CA GLY A 63 -20.71 8.04 -17.35
C GLY A 63 -22.24 7.93 -17.36
N GLN A 64 -22.95 8.81 -16.65
CA GLN A 64 -24.40 8.94 -16.76
C GLN A 64 -24.84 9.71 -18.02
N VAL A 65 -23.93 10.47 -18.65
CA VAL A 65 -24.17 11.22 -19.90
C VAL A 65 -23.74 10.43 -21.13
N SER A 66 -22.54 9.81 -21.11
CA SER A 66 -21.96 9.11 -22.25
C SER A 66 -20.83 8.15 -21.86
N GLU A 67 -20.80 6.95 -22.44
CA GLU A 67 -19.68 6.00 -22.33
C GLU A 67 -18.36 6.61 -22.90
N LEU A 68 -18.44 7.50 -23.90
CA LEU A 68 -17.27 8.19 -24.45
C LEU A 68 -16.68 9.24 -23.50
N ASP A 69 -17.54 9.95 -22.76
CA ASP A 69 -17.10 10.99 -21.81
C ASP A 69 -16.52 10.34 -20.53
N LEU A 70 -17.08 9.19 -20.11
CA LEU A 70 -16.51 8.34 -19.06
C LEU A 70 -15.06 7.94 -19.37
N ALA A 71 -14.81 7.45 -20.59
CA ALA A 71 -13.48 7.04 -21.03
C ALA A 71 -12.50 8.22 -21.11
N ALA A 72 -12.94 9.38 -21.62
CA ALA A 72 -12.12 10.59 -21.71
C ALA A 72 -11.67 11.08 -20.32
N VAL A 73 -12.62 11.23 -19.38
CA VAL A 73 -12.32 11.66 -17.99
C VAL A 73 -11.48 10.62 -17.25
N SER A 74 -11.66 9.32 -17.52
CA SER A 74 -10.82 8.27 -16.95
C SER A 74 -9.35 8.43 -17.36
N VAL A 75 -9.08 8.73 -18.63
CA VAL A 75 -7.72 8.95 -19.14
C VAL A 75 -7.10 10.22 -18.56
N GLU A 76 -7.85 11.32 -18.46
CA GLU A 76 -7.38 12.56 -17.84
C GLU A 76 -6.97 12.36 -16.37
N ASN A 77 -7.85 11.73 -15.58
CA ASN A 77 -7.60 11.50 -14.15
C ASN A 77 -6.39 10.56 -13.92
N SER A 78 -6.20 9.55 -14.78
CA SER A 78 -5.01 8.68 -14.75
C SER A 78 -3.70 9.43 -15.09
N VAL A 79 -3.72 10.41 -15.99
CA VAL A 79 -2.53 11.23 -16.31
C VAL A 79 -2.18 12.16 -15.15
N ILE A 80 -3.17 12.77 -14.50
CA ILE A 80 -2.97 13.66 -13.35
C ILE A 80 -2.39 12.86 -12.16
N ALA A 81 -2.92 11.67 -11.87
CA ALA A 81 -2.40 10.79 -10.82
C ALA A 81 -0.97 10.32 -11.11
N GLY A 82 -0.69 9.85 -12.33
CA GLY A 82 0.62 9.32 -12.71
C GLY A 82 1.75 10.36 -12.67
N LEU A 83 1.43 11.65 -12.86
CA LEU A 83 2.34 12.78 -12.67
C LEU A 83 2.58 13.12 -11.19
N ALA A 84 1.61 12.85 -10.30
CA ALA A 84 1.69 13.16 -8.88
C ALA A 84 2.39 12.07 -8.04
N PHE A 85 2.15 10.79 -8.36
CA PHE A 85 2.62 9.65 -7.55
C PHE A 85 3.82 8.88 -8.15
N GLY A 86 4.23 9.24 -9.37
CA GLY A 86 5.39 8.68 -10.04
C GLY A 86 5.02 7.61 -11.07
N VAL A 87 5.49 7.84 -12.30
CA VAL A 87 5.12 7.16 -13.56
C VAL A 87 5.05 5.62 -13.49
N MET A 88 5.83 4.97 -12.61
CA MET A 88 6.04 3.51 -12.64
C MET A 88 4.90 2.64 -12.12
N ALA A 89 3.88 3.21 -11.46
CA ALA A 89 2.74 2.44 -10.92
C ALA A 89 1.48 2.50 -11.79
N GLU A 90 1.18 3.67 -12.38
CA GLU A 90 -0.12 3.95 -13.02
C GLU A 90 -0.08 4.00 -14.56
N ASP A 91 1.10 4.11 -15.18
CA ASP A 91 1.25 4.00 -16.65
C ASP A 91 0.89 2.59 -17.16
N VAL A 92 0.77 1.63 -16.24
CA VAL A 92 0.12 0.33 -16.45
C VAL A 92 -1.34 0.50 -16.92
N GLY A 93 -2.08 1.51 -16.46
CA GLY A 93 -3.44 1.82 -16.90
C GLY A 93 -3.53 2.23 -18.37
N GLY A 94 -2.60 3.06 -18.83
CA GLY A 94 -2.46 3.42 -20.25
C GLY A 94 -2.07 2.21 -21.11
N LEU A 95 -1.19 1.35 -20.60
CA LEU A 95 -0.82 0.09 -21.23
C LEU A 95 -1.98 -0.90 -21.30
N TYR A 96 -2.75 -1.07 -20.21
CA TYR A 96 -3.99 -1.83 -20.15
C TYR A 96 -4.95 -1.36 -21.24
N ALA A 97 -5.32 -0.08 -21.25
CA ALA A 97 -6.27 0.48 -22.24
C ALA A 97 -5.82 0.21 -23.68
N LYS A 98 -4.52 0.39 -23.97
CA LYS A 98 -3.92 0.15 -25.29
C LYS A 98 -3.86 -1.34 -25.69
N ILE A 99 -3.76 -2.25 -24.71
CA ILE A 99 -3.78 -3.70 -24.93
C ILE A 99 -5.23 -4.18 -25.10
N MET A 100 -6.14 -3.75 -24.23
CA MET A 100 -7.55 -4.19 -24.18
C MET A 100 -8.37 -3.58 -25.32
N GLY A 101 -8.00 -2.40 -25.81
CA GLY A 101 -8.49 -1.83 -27.07
C GLY A 101 -8.18 -2.66 -28.33
N ARG A 102 -7.46 -3.79 -28.20
CA ARG A 102 -7.23 -4.79 -29.26
C ARG A 102 -8.08 -6.05 -29.10
N LEU A 103 -8.93 -6.13 -28.07
CA LEU A 103 -9.89 -7.24 -27.90
C LEU A 103 -11.12 -7.02 -28.81
N PRO A 104 -11.83 -8.09 -29.22
CA PRO A 104 -13.12 -7.97 -29.89
C PRO A 104 -14.14 -7.27 -28.99
N ASN A 105 -14.87 -6.27 -29.52
CA ASN A 105 -15.78 -5.39 -28.77
C ASN A 105 -15.15 -4.76 -27.51
N PRO A 106 -14.18 -3.83 -27.65
CA PRO A 106 -13.40 -3.32 -26.53
C PRO A 106 -14.16 -2.37 -25.60
N LEU A 107 -15.31 -1.80 -26.01
CA LEU A 107 -16.06 -0.81 -25.21
C LEU A 107 -16.52 -1.38 -23.86
N ILE A 108 -17.40 -2.39 -23.89
CA ILE A 108 -18.01 -2.95 -22.68
C ILE A 108 -16.97 -3.37 -21.62
N PRO A 109 -15.86 -4.06 -21.97
CA PRO A 109 -14.84 -4.40 -20.99
C PRO A 109 -13.99 -3.19 -20.54
N VAL A 110 -13.71 -2.19 -21.38
CA VAL A 110 -12.95 -0.98 -20.99
C VAL A 110 -13.76 -0.10 -20.04
N ASP A 111 -15.06 0.06 -20.26
CA ASP A 111 -15.94 0.85 -19.40
C ASP A 111 -16.12 0.15 -18.04
N ALA A 112 -16.31 -1.17 -18.04
CA ALA A 112 -16.39 -1.98 -16.83
C ALA A 112 -15.12 -1.91 -15.97
N ILE A 113 -13.94 -1.87 -16.60
CA ILE A 113 -12.67 -1.65 -15.89
C ILE A 113 -12.58 -0.23 -15.36
N SER A 114 -12.98 0.78 -16.13
CA SER A 114 -12.95 2.18 -15.70
C SER A 114 -13.76 2.39 -14.42
N ILE A 115 -14.92 1.73 -14.32
CA ILE A 115 -15.72 1.67 -13.09
C ILE A 115 -14.94 0.99 -11.94
N CYS A 116 -14.35 -0.18 -12.17
CA CYS A 116 -13.56 -0.85 -11.14
C CYS A 116 -12.32 -0.06 -10.69
N MET A 117 -11.66 0.66 -11.60
CA MET A 117 -10.47 1.46 -11.30
C MET A 117 -10.81 2.73 -10.50
N ASN A 118 -12.00 3.30 -10.69
CA ASN A 118 -12.53 4.38 -9.84
C ASN A 118 -12.70 3.91 -8.38
N ILE A 119 -13.30 2.71 -8.17
CA ILE A 119 -13.35 2.06 -6.85
C ILE A 119 -11.94 1.79 -6.29
N ASN A 120 -11.01 1.31 -7.11
CA ASN A 120 -9.64 1.05 -6.67
C ASN A 120 -8.89 2.33 -6.28
N GLY A 121 -9.17 3.46 -6.92
CA GLY A 121 -8.58 4.76 -6.59
C GLY A 121 -8.96 5.26 -5.20
N TRP A 122 -10.23 5.10 -4.77
CA TRP A 122 -10.64 5.40 -3.39
C TRP A 122 -9.89 4.56 -2.35
N ASP A 123 -9.67 3.27 -2.61
CA ASP A 123 -8.89 2.39 -1.75
C ASP A 123 -7.40 2.76 -1.76
N ALA A 124 -6.84 3.12 -2.92
CA ALA A 124 -5.47 3.60 -3.05
C ALA A 124 -5.22 4.86 -2.21
N MET A 125 -6.18 5.77 -2.05
CA MET A 125 -6.04 6.95 -1.17
C MET A 125 -5.84 6.56 0.32
N ILE A 126 -6.44 5.44 0.76
CA ILE A 126 -6.21 4.89 2.11
C ILE A 126 -4.77 4.37 2.21
N ALA A 127 -4.32 3.61 1.22
CA ALA A 127 -2.99 3.01 1.20
C ALA A 127 -1.86 4.08 1.06
N ILE A 128 -2.09 5.16 0.31
CA ILE A 128 -1.19 6.33 0.19
C ILE A 128 -1.04 7.04 1.54
N GLY A 129 -2.12 7.25 2.28
CA GLY A 129 -2.04 7.86 3.61
C GLY A 129 -1.29 7.00 4.63
N PHE A 130 -1.37 5.67 4.53
CA PHE A 130 -0.51 4.77 5.31
C PHE A 130 0.94 4.75 4.84
N ASN A 131 1.21 4.80 3.52
CA ASN A 131 2.56 4.93 2.95
C ASN A 131 3.30 6.15 3.54
N ALA A 132 2.67 7.32 3.51
CA ALA A 132 3.23 8.55 4.08
C ALA A 132 3.48 8.41 5.59
N ALA A 133 2.51 7.87 6.32
CA ALA A 133 2.62 7.67 7.77
C ALA A 133 3.78 6.73 8.16
N ILE A 134 3.90 5.57 7.51
CA ILE A 134 4.97 4.62 7.84
C ILE A 134 6.34 5.11 7.38
N SER A 135 6.43 5.80 6.25
CA SER A 135 7.69 6.43 5.80
C SER A 135 8.24 7.36 6.89
N VAL A 136 7.40 8.25 7.44
CA VAL A 136 7.79 9.18 8.51
C VAL A 136 8.06 8.47 9.84
N ARG A 137 7.29 7.42 10.20
CA ARG A 137 7.57 6.65 11.43
C ARG A 137 8.90 5.90 11.34
N VAL A 138 9.17 5.21 10.23
CA VAL A 138 10.41 4.44 10.02
C VAL A 138 11.62 5.35 9.94
N SER A 139 11.58 6.45 9.18
CA SER A 139 12.71 7.39 9.10
C SER A 139 13.08 7.97 10.46
N ASN A 140 12.07 8.32 11.27
CA ASN A 140 12.29 9.00 12.54
C ASN A 140 12.74 8.03 13.64
N GLU A 141 12.24 6.79 13.68
CA GLU A 141 12.71 5.80 14.66
C GLU A 141 14.11 5.26 14.27
N LEU A 142 14.42 5.06 12.99
CA LEU A 142 15.77 4.70 12.53
C LEU A 142 16.79 5.83 12.80
N GLY A 143 16.44 7.08 12.45
CA GLY A 143 17.29 8.25 12.71
C GLY A 143 17.50 8.54 14.21
N ALA A 144 16.67 7.96 15.09
CA ALA A 144 16.81 8.01 16.54
C ALA A 144 17.46 6.75 17.15
N GLY A 145 18.03 5.85 16.34
CA GLY A 145 18.65 4.60 16.79
C GLY A 145 17.67 3.49 17.23
N ASN A 146 16.36 3.75 17.19
CA ASN A 146 15.32 2.88 17.74
C ASN A 146 14.89 1.78 16.75
N ALA A 147 15.83 0.95 16.32
CA ALA A 147 15.62 -0.17 15.40
C ALA A 147 14.39 -1.06 15.73
N TRP A 148 14.18 -1.37 17.01
CA TRP A 148 13.02 -2.13 17.49
C TRP A 148 11.70 -1.39 17.23
N ARG A 149 11.63 -0.07 17.47
CA ARG A 149 10.43 0.74 17.21
C ARG A 149 10.16 0.90 15.73
N ALA A 150 11.19 1.02 14.90
CA ALA A 150 11.03 1.01 13.45
C ALA A 150 10.36 -0.31 13.00
N LYS A 151 10.90 -1.46 13.38
CA LYS A 151 10.31 -2.78 13.07
C LYS A 151 8.90 -2.96 13.64
N PHE A 152 8.64 -2.48 14.85
CA PHE A 152 7.31 -2.56 15.47
C PHE A 152 6.28 -1.67 14.76
N SER A 153 6.65 -0.44 14.37
CA SER A 153 5.80 0.46 13.58
C SER A 153 5.36 -0.21 12.27
N VAL A 154 6.29 -0.89 11.58
CA VAL A 154 6.03 -1.64 10.35
C VAL A 154 5.00 -2.76 10.58
N LEU A 155 5.18 -3.55 11.64
CA LEU A 155 4.25 -4.63 11.99
C LEU A 155 2.84 -4.09 12.28
N VAL A 156 2.73 -3.03 13.08
CA VAL A 156 1.45 -2.43 13.48
C VAL A 156 0.70 -1.88 12.26
N VAL A 157 1.37 -1.14 11.36
CA VAL A 157 0.72 -0.62 10.14
C VAL A 157 0.36 -1.73 9.16
N SER A 158 1.18 -2.78 9.02
CA SER A 158 0.92 -3.88 8.08
C SER A 158 -0.32 -4.67 8.51
N ILE A 159 -0.45 -4.98 9.81
CA ILE A 159 -1.65 -5.60 10.38
C ILE A 159 -2.87 -4.69 10.20
N THR A 160 -2.73 -3.40 10.50
CA THR A 160 -3.83 -2.42 10.39
C THR A 160 -4.32 -2.28 8.94
N SER A 161 -3.40 -2.19 7.98
CA SER A 161 -3.72 -2.02 6.56
C SER A 161 -4.34 -3.27 5.94
N VAL A 162 -3.80 -4.47 6.23
CA VAL A 162 -4.42 -5.74 5.78
C VAL A 162 -5.82 -5.92 6.39
N ALA A 163 -6.03 -5.55 7.65
CA ALA A 163 -7.36 -5.58 8.27
C ALA A 163 -8.36 -4.65 7.57
N ILE A 164 -7.92 -3.46 7.12
CA ILE A 164 -8.75 -2.53 6.34
C ILE A 164 -8.98 -3.07 4.91
N GLY A 165 -7.95 -3.57 4.23
CA GLY A 165 -8.06 -4.19 2.91
C GLY A 165 -9.03 -5.39 2.89
N LEU A 166 -9.08 -6.19 3.97
CA LEU A 166 -10.08 -7.24 4.16
C LEU A 166 -11.51 -6.67 4.28
N VAL A 167 -11.71 -5.55 5.00
CA VAL A 167 -13.00 -4.88 5.09
C VAL A 167 -13.40 -4.29 3.72
N CYS A 168 -12.49 -3.61 3.01
CA CYS A 168 -12.74 -3.10 1.66
C CYS A 168 -13.09 -4.24 0.67
N MET A 169 -12.37 -5.36 0.71
CA MET A 169 -12.65 -6.55 -0.10
C MET A 169 -14.04 -7.13 0.20
N ILE A 170 -14.42 -7.26 1.47
CA ILE A 170 -15.76 -7.71 1.88
C ILE A 170 -16.83 -6.74 1.36
N LEU A 171 -16.62 -5.42 1.48
CA LEU A 171 -17.55 -4.41 0.96
C LEU A 171 -17.73 -4.51 -0.56
N VAL A 172 -16.65 -4.64 -1.33
CA VAL A 172 -16.70 -4.84 -2.79
C VAL A 172 -17.50 -6.13 -3.12
N PHE A 173 -17.22 -7.24 -2.45
CA PHE A 173 -17.92 -8.50 -2.68
C PHE A 173 -19.39 -8.47 -2.26
N SER A 174 -19.76 -7.73 -1.21
CA SER A 174 -21.15 -7.54 -0.76
C SER A 174 -21.95 -6.56 -1.61
N THR A 175 -21.29 -5.70 -2.39
CA THR A 175 -21.95 -4.64 -3.20
C THR A 175 -21.84 -4.85 -4.71
N LYS A 176 -21.10 -5.86 -5.18
CA LYS A 176 -20.78 -6.10 -6.60
C LYS A 176 -21.99 -6.10 -7.54
N ASP A 177 -23.15 -6.57 -7.08
CA ASP A 177 -24.37 -6.67 -7.90
C ASP A 177 -25.19 -5.36 -7.95
N TYR A 178 -24.73 -4.33 -7.21
CA TYR A 178 -25.42 -3.05 -7.04
C TYR A 178 -24.55 -1.85 -7.43
N PHE A 179 -23.28 -1.79 -7.02
CA PHE A 179 -22.44 -0.62 -7.26
C PHE A 179 -22.22 -0.27 -8.75
N PRO A 180 -22.15 -1.21 -9.72
CA PRO A 180 -21.95 -0.85 -11.12
C PRO A 180 -23.05 0.07 -11.67
N TYR A 181 -24.29 -0.12 -11.24
CA TYR A 181 -25.46 0.68 -11.64
C TYR A 181 -25.43 2.13 -11.12
N LEU A 182 -24.48 2.48 -10.25
CA LEU A 182 -24.23 3.88 -9.85
C LEU A 182 -23.47 4.66 -10.94
N PHE A 183 -22.69 3.95 -11.76
CA PHE A 183 -21.78 4.53 -12.77
C PHE A 183 -22.28 4.38 -14.22
N THR A 184 -23.12 3.38 -14.51
CA THR A 184 -23.62 3.14 -15.87
C THR A 184 -25.09 2.70 -15.89
N ASN A 185 -25.81 3.14 -16.92
CA ASN A 185 -27.14 2.66 -17.28
C ASN A 185 -27.09 1.43 -18.21
N SER A 186 -25.90 1.06 -18.69
CA SER A 186 -25.69 -0.02 -19.66
C SER A 186 -25.62 -1.37 -18.95
N ALA A 187 -26.69 -2.18 -19.07
CA ALA A 187 -26.80 -3.48 -18.39
C ALA A 187 -25.64 -4.44 -18.73
N ALA A 188 -25.11 -4.38 -19.96
CA ALA A 188 -23.96 -5.20 -20.37
C ALA A 188 -22.67 -4.78 -19.64
N VAL A 189 -22.44 -3.47 -19.48
CA VAL A 189 -21.30 -2.94 -18.72
C VAL A 189 -21.45 -3.27 -17.24
N ALA A 190 -22.66 -3.15 -16.67
CA ALA A 190 -22.93 -3.53 -15.29
C ALA A 190 -22.70 -5.03 -15.02
N GLU A 191 -23.14 -5.92 -15.92
CA GLU A 191 -22.90 -7.37 -15.82
C GLU A 191 -21.40 -7.69 -15.89
N GLU A 192 -20.65 -7.09 -16.81
CA GLU A 192 -19.20 -7.32 -16.93
C GLU A 192 -18.43 -6.76 -15.71
N THR A 193 -18.81 -5.57 -15.23
CA THR A 193 -18.27 -4.99 -13.98
C THR A 193 -18.53 -5.91 -12.79
N THR A 194 -19.70 -6.55 -12.72
CA THR A 194 -20.05 -7.51 -11.65
C THR A 194 -19.11 -8.73 -11.64
N LYS A 195 -18.65 -9.20 -12.81
CA LYS A 195 -17.64 -10.27 -12.93
C LYS A 195 -16.26 -9.78 -12.52
N LEU A 196 -15.84 -8.62 -13.04
CA LEU A 196 -14.55 -7.99 -12.72
C LEU A 196 -14.41 -7.61 -11.24
N SER A 197 -15.53 -7.37 -10.55
CA SER A 197 -15.58 -7.06 -9.11
C SER A 197 -14.94 -8.14 -8.23
N ILE A 198 -14.87 -9.39 -8.71
CA ILE A 198 -14.16 -10.48 -8.03
C ILE A 198 -12.64 -10.20 -8.03
N LEU A 199 -12.07 -9.83 -9.18
CA LEU A 199 -10.66 -9.45 -9.29
C LEU A 199 -10.37 -8.13 -8.57
N LEU A 200 -11.30 -7.18 -8.60
CA LEU A 200 -11.21 -5.92 -7.86
C LEU A 200 -11.06 -6.14 -6.35
N GLY A 201 -11.89 -6.99 -5.72
CA GLY A 201 -11.80 -7.24 -4.28
C GLY A 201 -10.47 -7.86 -3.85
N PHE A 202 -9.93 -8.80 -4.62
CA PHE A 202 -8.56 -9.31 -4.39
C PHE A 202 -7.48 -8.26 -4.65
N THR A 203 -7.65 -7.40 -5.66
CA THR A 203 -6.72 -6.31 -5.97
C THR A 203 -6.68 -5.29 -4.83
N VAL A 204 -7.83 -4.90 -4.29
CA VAL A 204 -7.99 -4.05 -3.10
C VAL A 204 -7.26 -4.63 -1.88
N LEU A 205 -7.47 -5.92 -1.57
CA LEU A 205 -6.74 -6.56 -0.46
C LEU A 205 -5.21 -6.49 -0.64
N LEU A 206 -4.71 -6.81 -1.83
CA LEU A 206 -3.27 -6.81 -2.12
C LEU A 206 -2.67 -5.39 -2.17
N ASN A 207 -3.39 -4.44 -2.77
CA ASN A 207 -2.99 -3.04 -2.88
C ASN A 207 -3.08 -2.29 -1.53
N SER A 208 -3.72 -2.83 -0.50
CA SER A 208 -3.61 -2.27 0.85
C SER A 208 -2.17 -2.36 1.39
N LEU A 209 -1.52 -3.53 1.27
CA LEU A 209 -0.21 -3.80 1.87
C LEU A 209 0.97 -3.27 1.04
N GLN A 210 0.87 -3.26 -0.29
CA GLN A 210 2.00 -2.87 -1.14
C GLN A 210 2.48 -1.43 -0.90
N PRO A 211 1.62 -0.38 -0.88
CA PRO A 211 2.07 0.99 -0.63
C PRO A 211 2.64 1.17 0.77
N VAL A 212 2.16 0.41 1.77
CA VAL A 212 2.77 0.37 3.10
C VAL A 212 4.23 -0.08 3.01
N LEU A 213 4.52 -1.21 2.34
CA LEU A 213 5.89 -1.71 2.17
C LEU A 213 6.77 -0.75 1.35
N SER A 214 6.21 -0.10 0.33
CA SER A 214 6.90 0.99 -0.39
C SER A 214 7.22 2.18 0.54
N GLY A 215 6.33 2.52 1.47
CA GLY A 215 6.55 3.56 2.48
C GLY A 215 7.66 3.19 3.46
N VAL A 216 7.72 1.92 3.88
CA VAL A 216 8.85 1.38 4.68
C VAL A 216 10.17 1.55 3.93
N ALA A 217 10.19 1.23 2.64
CA ALA A 217 11.38 1.36 1.81
C ALA A 217 11.83 2.82 1.63
N VAL A 218 10.91 3.79 1.52
CA VAL A 218 11.25 5.23 1.52
C VAL A 218 11.81 5.64 2.89
N GLY A 219 11.15 5.24 3.99
CA GLY A 219 11.59 5.56 5.36
C GLY A 219 12.96 4.97 5.73
N ALA A 220 13.33 3.82 5.16
CA ALA A 220 14.62 3.16 5.38
C ALA A 220 15.70 3.54 4.33
N GLY A 221 15.33 4.16 3.21
CA GLY A 221 16.24 4.55 2.13
C GLY A 221 16.49 3.49 1.04
N TRP A 222 15.64 2.45 0.96
CA TRP A 222 15.75 1.31 0.03
C TRP A 222 15.07 1.53 -1.34
N GLN A 223 14.55 2.74 -1.64
CA GLN A 223 13.76 3.03 -2.84
C GLN A 223 14.38 2.52 -4.17
N ALA A 224 15.72 2.53 -4.30
CA ALA A 224 16.40 2.01 -5.49
C ALA A 224 16.27 0.47 -5.64
N LEU A 225 16.40 -0.27 -4.53
CA LEU A 225 16.21 -1.73 -4.52
C LEU A 225 14.76 -2.09 -4.88
N VAL A 226 13.80 -1.36 -4.30
CA VAL A 226 12.37 -1.56 -4.59
C VAL A 226 12.03 -1.21 -6.04
N ALA A 227 12.60 -0.17 -6.62
CA ALA A 227 12.42 0.15 -8.04
C ALA A 227 12.84 -1.01 -8.96
N TYR A 228 14.00 -1.64 -8.72
CA TYR A 228 14.42 -2.82 -9.50
C TYR A 228 13.50 -4.03 -9.30
N ILE A 229 13.02 -4.29 -8.08
CA ILE A 229 12.06 -5.36 -7.79
C ILE A 229 10.74 -5.12 -8.53
N ASN A 230 10.23 -3.89 -8.50
CA ASN A 230 9.00 -3.50 -9.21
C ASN A 230 9.16 -3.68 -10.73
N ILE A 231 10.28 -3.26 -11.32
CA ILE A 231 10.56 -3.47 -12.75
C ILE A 231 10.52 -4.96 -13.11
N GLY A 232 11.20 -5.81 -12.34
CA GLY A 232 11.20 -7.25 -12.56
C GLY A 232 9.80 -7.87 -12.45
N CYS A 233 9.11 -7.64 -11.33
CA CYS A 233 7.83 -8.28 -11.05
C CYS A 233 6.71 -7.82 -11.98
N TYR A 234 6.69 -6.55 -12.39
CA TYR A 234 5.66 -6.02 -13.29
C TYR A 234 5.96 -6.30 -14.75
N TYR A 235 7.14 -5.94 -15.26
CA TYR A 235 7.41 -5.95 -16.70
C TYR A 235 8.04 -7.26 -17.20
N VAL A 236 8.72 -8.02 -16.34
CA VAL A 236 9.34 -9.32 -16.72
C VAL A 236 8.44 -10.51 -16.36
N VAL A 237 7.59 -10.38 -15.34
CA VAL A 237 6.67 -11.47 -14.90
C VAL A 237 5.20 -11.14 -15.17
N GLY A 238 4.65 -10.10 -14.54
CA GLY A 238 3.21 -9.81 -14.57
C GLY A 238 2.64 -9.50 -15.95
N LEU A 239 3.33 -8.63 -16.72
CA LEU A 239 2.90 -8.22 -18.05
C LEU A 239 2.97 -9.38 -19.08
N PRO A 240 4.07 -10.16 -19.20
CA PRO A 240 4.09 -11.35 -20.04
C PRO A 240 3.03 -12.40 -19.64
N ALA A 241 2.81 -12.62 -18.35
CA ALA A 241 1.75 -13.52 -17.86
C ALA A 241 0.36 -13.00 -18.26
N GLY A 242 0.10 -11.70 -18.11
CA GLY A 242 -1.17 -11.07 -18.49
C GLY A 242 -1.44 -11.13 -20.00
N ILE A 243 -0.42 -10.91 -20.84
CA ILE A 243 -0.54 -11.06 -22.30
C ILE A 243 -0.84 -12.52 -22.67
N LEU A 244 -0.16 -13.49 -22.06
CA LEU A 244 -0.36 -14.92 -22.31
C LEU A 244 -1.78 -15.37 -21.92
N LEU A 245 -2.23 -15.01 -20.71
CA LEU A 245 -3.56 -15.34 -20.21
C LEU A 245 -4.67 -14.63 -21.01
N GLY A 246 -4.48 -13.36 -21.35
CA GLY A 246 -5.46 -12.57 -22.09
C GLY A 246 -5.67 -13.04 -23.54
N PHE A 247 -4.58 -13.18 -24.30
CA PHE A 247 -4.65 -13.43 -25.75
C PHE A 247 -4.42 -14.89 -26.15
N THR A 248 -3.53 -15.62 -25.47
CA THR A 248 -3.19 -17.00 -25.86
C THR A 248 -4.15 -18.02 -25.24
N PHE A 249 -4.54 -17.82 -23.98
CA PHE A 249 -5.58 -18.63 -23.32
C PHE A 249 -7.00 -18.05 -23.47
N GLY A 250 -7.16 -16.87 -24.06
CA GLY A 250 -8.46 -16.30 -24.39
C GLY A 250 -9.26 -15.75 -23.20
N PHE A 251 -8.66 -15.60 -22.01
CA PHE A 251 -9.33 -15.04 -20.83
C PHE A 251 -9.52 -13.52 -20.89
N GLY A 252 -9.13 -12.86 -21.98
CA GLY A 252 -9.36 -11.44 -22.24
C GLY A 252 -8.87 -10.54 -21.10
N VAL A 253 -9.71 -9.59 -20.69
CA VAL A 253 -9.45 -8.68 -19.56
C VAL A 253 -9.10 -9.42 -18.28
N MET A 254 -9.87 -10.45 -17.92
CA MET A 254 -9.62 -11.21 -16.68
C MET A 254 -8.25 -11.91 -16.71
N GLY A 255 -7.82 -12.36 -17.89
CA GLY A 255 -6.48 -12.90 -18.10
C GLY A 255 -5.38 -11.86 -17.89
N ILE A 256 -5.52 -10.67 -18.48
CA ILE A 256 -4.50 -9.61 -18.36
C ILE A 256 -4.39 -9.16 -16.90
N TRP A 257 -5.53 -8.88 -16.25
CA TRP A 257 -5.56 -8.41 -14.86
C TRP A 257 -5.06 -9.48 -13.88
N SER A 258 -5.47 -10.75 -14.01
CA SER A 258 -4.96 -11.82 -13.14
C SER A 258 -3.45 -12.08 -13.29
N GLY A 259 -2.90 -11.98 -14.52
CA GLY A 259 -1.45 -12.05 -14.73
C GLY A 259 -0.68 -10.93 -14.02
N MET A 260 -1.21 -9.71 -14.05
CA MET A 260 -0.62 -8.56 -13.35
C MET A 260 -0.77 -8.63 -11.83
N ILE A 261 -1.89 -9.16 -11.31
CA ILE A 261 -2.05 -9.53 -9.89
C ILE A 261 -0.94 -10.51 -9.47
N GLY A 262 -0.57 -11.47 -10.32
CA GLY A 262 0.57 -12.36 -10.08
C GLY A 262 1.90 -11.62 -9.88
N GLY A 263 2.13 -10.55 -10.64
CA GLY A 263 3.28 -9.65 -10.47
C GLY A 263 3.25 -8.88 -9.13
N ILE A 264 2.08 -8.35 -8.75
CA ILE A 264 1.84 -7.67 -7.46
C ILE A 264 2.08 -8.63 -6.28
N VAL A 265 1.59 -9.88 -6.35
CA VAL A 265 1.82 -10.90 -5.32
C VAL A 265 3.30 -11.24 -5.19
N LEU A 266 4.01 -11.46 -6.31
CA LEU A 266 5.44 -11.76 -6.29
C LEU A 266 6.26 -10.62 -5.67
N GLN A 267 5.99 -9.39 -6.09
CA GLN A 267 6.63 -8.18 -5.55
C GLN A 267 6.34 -8.03 -4.05
N THR A 268 5.09 -8.20 -3.62
CA THR A 268 4.69 -8.11 -2.20
C THR A 268 5.40 -9.17 -1.36
N LEU A 269 5.48 -10.42 -1.83
CA LEU A 269 6.20 -11.50 -1.13
C LEU A 269 7.70 -11.18 -0.98
N ILE A 270 8.34 -10.64 -2.03
CA ILE A 270 9.75 -10.23 -1.99
C ILE A 270 9.96 -9.07 -0.99
N LEU A 271 9.09 -8.06 -1.00
CA LEU A 271 9.18 -6.94 -0.07
C LEU A 271 8.95 -7.37 1.38
N VAL A 272 7.95 -8.22 1.66
CA VAL A 272 7.73 -8.81 2.99
C VAL A 272 8.97 -9.61 3.43
N ALA A 273 9.56 -10.42 2.56
CA ALA A 273 10.75 -11.19 2.88
C ALA A 273 11.95 -10.30 3.23
N ILE A 274 12.21 -9.24 2.43
CA ILE A 274 13.26 -8.25 2.73
C ILE A 274 12.99 -7.60 4.09
N THR A 275 11.81 -6.99 4.27
CA THR A 275 11.42 -6.29 5.51
C THR A 275 11.52 -7.17 6.77
N ALA A 276 11.20 -8.46 6.65
CA ALA A 276 11.29 -9.43 7.75
C ALA A 276 12.74 -9.85 8.08
N LEU A 277 13.57 -10.04 7.06
CA LEU A 277 14.95 -10.53 7.16
C LEU A 277 15.99 -9.42 7.39
N THR A 278 15.65 -8.15 7.13
CA THR A 278 16.48 -6.98 7.42
C THR A 278 16.99 -6.99 8.86
N ASN A 279 18.30 -6.74 9.04
CA ASN A 279 18.87 -6.42 10.34
C ASN A 279 18.61 -4.94 10.68
N TRP A 280 17.50 -4.69 11.35
CA TRP A 280 17.04 -3.34 11.70
C TRP A 280 18.02 -2.54 12.55
N ASN A 281 18.92 -3.18 13.30
CA ASN A 281 19.97 -2.48 14.05
C ASN A 281 20.99 -1.87 13.08
N LYS A 282 21.46 -2.64 12.10
CA LYS A 282 22.38 -2.17 11.05
C LYS A 282 21.77 -1.04 10.21
N GLU A 283 20.47 -1.07 9.96
CA GLU A 283 19.77 0.03 9.27
C GLU A 283 19.72 1.32 10.09
N ALA A 284 19.67 1.22 11.42
CA ALA A 284 19.75 2.36 12.32
C ALA A 284 21.19 2.91 12.40
N ASP A 285 22.19 2.04 12.52
CA ASP A 285 23.62 2.41 12.44
C ASP A 285 23.92 3.13 11.11
N GLU A 286 23.39 2.60 10.00
CA GLU A 286 23.51 3.24 8.70
C GLU A 286 22.74 4.56 8.61
N ALA A 287 21.53 4.66 9.17
CA ALA A 287 20.77 5.91 9.22
C ALA A 287 21.53 7.00 10.00
N GLU A 288 22.14 6.66 11.14
CA GLU A 288 23.01 7.58 11.89
C GLU A 288 24.23 8.00 11.04
N SER A 289 24.84 7.07 10.30
CA SER A 289 25.95 7.39 9.37
C SER A 289 25.52 8.31 8.22
N ARG A 290 24.29 8.13 7.69
CA ARG A 290 23.69 8.97 6.65
C ARG A 290 23.46 10.39 7.20
N VAL A 291 22.94 10.52 8.42
CA VAL A 291 22.77 11.82 9.11
C VAL A 291 24.11 12.49 9.37
N LYS A 292 25.12 11.78 9.92
CA LYS A 292 26.47 12.34 10.15
C LYS A 292 27.14 12.84 8.87
N ARG A 293 26.94 12.14 7.74
CA ARG A 293 27.52 12.51 6.43
C ARG A 293 26.85 13.71 5.77
N TRP A 294 25.57 13.97 6.04
CA TRP A 294 24.78 15.00 5.34
C TRP A 294 24.28 16.17 6.21
N GLY A 295 24.22 16.01 7.53
CA GLY A 295 23.85 17.08 8.46
C GLY A 295 24.93 18.15 8.66
N GLY A 296 26.19 17.82 8.35
CA GLY A 296 27.34 18.71 8.47
C GLY A 296 27.83 18.94 9.91
N SER A 297 29.06 19.45 10.03
CA SER A 297 29.59 19.92 11.32
C SER A 297 28.93 21.24 11.71
N ALA A 298 27.80 21.18 12.43
CA ALA A 298 27.08 22.35 12.94
C ALA A 298 27.81 23.01 14.14
N GLY A 299 29.10 23.32 13.98
CA GLY A 299 29.95 23.87 15.04
C GLY A 299 31.42 23.97 14.68
N GLU A 300 31.78 24.87 13.75
CA GLU A 300 33.17 25.36 13.59
C GLU A 300 33.24 26.74 12.90
N HIS A 301 32.48 27.72 13.41
CA HIS A 301 32.55 29.15 13.08
C HIS A 301 32.26 29.99 14.33
#